data_AF-A0AAU3ZA22-F1
#
_entry.id   AF-A0AAU3ZA22-F1
#
_cell.length_a   1.000
_cell.length_b   1.000
_cell.length_c   1.000
_cell.angle_alpha   90.00
_cell.angle_beta   90.00
_cell.angle_gamma   90.00
#
_symmetry.space_group_name_H-M   'P 1'
#
loop_
_entity.id
_entity.type
_entity.pdbx_description
1 polymer ?
#
loop_
_entity_poly.entity_id
_entity_poly.type
_entity_poly.pdbx_seq_one_letter_code
_entity_poly.pdbx_strand_id
1 'polypeptide(L)'
;MPLYVPPAPAPALRSVLAALGSPTAVREARTPALRSAPGPLTPELPLPVYVLDQIMPSGGTPRTRLTGWRFLIRSGDHAVAAADTKLTADGWTFSHFFEGPYATATGSALRRAEAMDTPFQPRLLSVPELYMLTLWLHGDTTADASVSGTMPAPTDLLVPLAPAPPGIAAHRPHRVSELLPVMTMRLSPKLLGSPA
;
A
#
# COMPACT_ATOMS: atom_id res chain seq x y z
N MET A 1 -6.03 -7.53 -18.53
CA MET A 1 -5.08 -6.55 -19.08
C MET A 1 -4.01 -6.29 -18.04
N PRO A 2 -2.72 -6.15 -18.40
CA PRO A 2 -1.68 -6.22 -17.39
C PRO A 2 -1.66 -4.93 -16.56
N LEU A 3 -1.77 -5.07 -15.24
CA LEU A 3 -1.24 -4.07 -14.33
C LEU A 3 0.25 -3.90 -14.61
N TYR A 4 0.71 -2.66 -14.70
CA TYR A 4 2.13 -2.34 -14.88
C TYR A 4 2.78 -2.30 -13.50
N VAL A 5 3.03 -3.48 -12.94
CA VAL A 5 3.69 -3.61 -11.63
C VAL A 5 5.11 -3.06 -11.75
N PRO A 6 5.45 -1.98 -11.01
CA PRO A 6 6.77 -1.38 -11.12
C PRO A 6 7.83 -2.33 -10.51
N PRO A 7 9.03 -2.39 -11.08
CA PRO A 7 10.10 -3.18 -10.49
C PRO A 7 10.49 -2.60 -9.13
N ALA A 8 10.56 -3.44 -8.10
CA ALA A 8 11.11 -3.02 -6.81
C ALA A 8 12.62 -2.72 -6.92
N PRO A 9 13.15 -1.80 -6.10
CA PRO A 9 14.59 -1.65 -5.91
C PRO A 9 15.23 -3.00 -5.58
N ALA A 10 16.28 -3.38 -6.32
CA ALA A 10 16.93 -4.66 -6.14
C ALA A 10 17.38 -4.96 -4.68
N PRO A 11 17.90 -3.98 -3.91
CA PRO A 11 18.20 -4.21 -2.50
C PRO A 11 16.97 -4.52 -1.63
N ALA A 12 15.81 -3.94 -1.94
CA ALA A 12 14.56 -4.21 -1.22
C ALA A 12 14.14 -5.68 -1.41
N LEU A 13 14.10 -6.16 -2.66
CA LEU A 13 13.77 -7.56 -2.96
C LEU A 13 14.77 -8.53 -2.32
N ARG A 14 16.08 -8.25 -2.41
CA ARG A 14 17.11 -9.08 -1.76
C ARG A 14 16.93 -9.15 -0.25
N SER A 15 16.56 -8.05 0.40
CA SER A 15 16.33 -8.04 1.86
C SER A 15 15.15 -8.93 2.27
N VAL A 16 14.07 -8.96 1.47
CA VAL A 16 12.92 -9.85 1.69
C VAL A 16 13.28 -11.31 1.47
N LEU A 17 14.00 -11.62 0.39
CA LEU A 17 14.47 -12.99 0.12
C LEU A 17 15.39 -13.49 1.25
N ALA A 18 16.29 -12.65 1.75
CA ALA A 18 17.13 -12.98 2.89
C ALA A 18 16.32 -13.23 4.16
N ALA A 19 15.28 -12.43 4.41
CA ALA A 19 14.37 -12.63 5.55
C ALA A 19 13.55 -13.92 5.43
N LEU A 20 13.07 -14.27 4.23
CA LEU A 20 12.35 -15.54 3.99
C LEU A 20 13.27 -16.76 4.19
N GLY A 21 14.55 -16.64 3.84
CA GLY A 21 15.56 -17.67 4.07
C GLY A 21 16.03 -17.77 5.53
N SER A 22 15.64 -16.85 6.41
CA SER A 22 16.03 -16.82 7.82
C SER A 22 14.95 -17.46 8.70
N PRO A 23 15.20 -18.64 9.31
CA PRO A 23 14.24 -19.27 10.22
C PRO A 23 13.85 -18.38 11.39
N THR A 24 14.78 -17.55 11.87
CA THR A 24 14.54 -16.60 12.97
C THR A 24 13.52 -15.55 12.56
N ALA A 25 13.70 -14.90 11.41
CA ALA A 25 12.79 -13.85 10.94
C ALA A 25 11.37 -14.38 10.71
N VAL A 26 11.24 -15.59 10.15
CA VAL A 26 9.93 -16.23 9.92
C VAL A 26 9.26 -16.68 11.23
N ARG A 27 10.03 -17.17 12.21
CA ARG A 27 9.49 -17.61 13.52
C ARG A 27 9.07 -16.44 14.40
N GLU A 28 9.88 -15.39 14.46
CA GLU A 28 9.62 -14.20 15.26
C GLU A 28 8.42 -13.40 14.73
N ALA A 29 8.18 -13.44 13.42
CA ALA A 29 7.00 -12.84 12.83
C ALA A 29 5.73 -13.46 13.41
N ARG A 30 4.77 -12.61 13.81
CA ARG A 30 3.44 -13.03 14.29
C ARG A 30 2.52 -13.40 13.13
N THR A 31 2.99 -14.30 12.27
CA THR A 31 2.39 -14.69 11.00
C THR A 31 2.24 -16.22 10.95
N PRO A 32 1.18 -16.77 11.56
CA PRO A 32 0.95 -18.22 11.58
C PRO A 32 0.85 -18.86 10.20
N ALA A 33 0.12 -18.23 9.26
CA ALA A 33 -0.05 -18.76 7.91
C ALA A 33 1.28 -18.84 7.15
N LEU A 34 2.14 -17.83 7.30
CA LEU A 34 3.51 -17.85 6.74
C LEU A 34 4.34 -19.00 7.29
N ARG A 35 4.25 -19.28 8.60
CA ARG A 35 5.04 -20.34 9.25
C ARG A 35 4.56 -21.74 8.89
N SER A 36 3.26 -21.92 8.69
CA SER A 36 2.67 -23.21 8.32
C SER A 36 2.53 -23.40 6.81
N ALA A 37 2.91 -22.41 6.01
CA ALA A 37 2.75 -22.46 4.57
C ALA A 37 3.56 -23.63 3.97
N PRO A 38 2.93 -24.48 3.14
CA PRO A 38 3.64 -25.58 2.49
C PRO A 38 4.49 -25.06 1.32
N GLY A 39 5.62 -25.71 1.06
CA GLY A 39 6.43 -25.46 -0.13
C GLY A 39 7.20 -24.13 -0.12
N PRO A 40 7.78 -23.75 -1.28
CA PRO A 40 8.61 -22.55 -1.38
C PRO A 40 7.79 -21.26 -1.25
N LEU A 41 8.37 -20.28 -0.55
CA LEU A 41 7.78 -18.95 -0.37
C LEU A 41 8.38 -17.98 -1.39
N THR A 42 7.53 -17.29 -2.15
CA THR A 42 7.94 -16.32 -3.17
C THR A 42 7.41 -14.92 -2.84
N PRO A 43 8.26 -13.87 -2.87
CA PRO A 43 7.79 -12.49 -2.83
C PRO A 43 7.34 -12.06 -4.23
N GLU A 44 6.09 -11.64 -4.35
CA GLU A 44 5.47 -11.24 -5.62
C GLU A 44 4.76 -9.90 -5.49
N LEU A 45 4.40 -9.33 -6.66
CA LEU A 45 3.62 -8.10 -6.78
C LEU A 45 4.18 -6.98 -5.90
N PRO A 46 5.43 -6.52 -6.16
CA PRO A 46 5.99 -5.40 -5.42
C PRO A 46 5.15 -4.14 -5.59
N LEU A 47 4.70 -3.56 -4.48
CA LEU A 47 3.92 -2.33 -4.45
C LEU A 47 4.69 -1.25 -3.69
N PRO A 48 4.93 -0.08 -4.29
CA PRO A 48 5.42 1.06 -3.54
C PRO A 48 4.36 1.51 -2.53
N VAL A 49 4.78 1.79 -1.29
CA VAL A 49 3.91 2.20 -0.19
C VAL A 49 4.14 3.68 0.10
N TYR A 50 3.17 4.49 -0.27
CA TYR A 50 3.12 5.91 0.02
C TYR A 50 2.31 6.17 1.27
N VAL A 51 2.73 7.12 2.09
CA VAL A 51 1.90 7.74 3.13
C VAL A 51 1.43 9.09 2.61
N LEU A 52 0.14 9.38 2.75
CA LEU A 52 -0.38 10.74 2.56
C LEU A 52 -0.01 11.56 3.81
N ASP A 53 1.02 12.41 3.71
CA ASP A 53 1.43 13.27 4.81
C ASP A 53 0.42 14.43 4.96
N GLN A 54 0.18 14.83 6.22
CA GLN A 54 -0.84 15.78 6.71
C GLN A 54 -1.39 16.77 5.68
N ILE A 55 -2.72 16.78 5.56
CA ILE A 55 -3.49 17.82 4.88
C ILE A 55 -3.48 19.04 5.81
N MET A 56 -2.42 19.86 5.73
CA MET A 56 -2.21 20.95 6.67
C MET A 56 -3.36 21.98 6.60
N PRO A 57 -3.89 22.47 7.74
CA PRO A 57 -4.94 23.50 7.76
C PRO A 57 -4.50 24.83 7.13
N SER A 58 -3.19 25.03 6.91
CA SER A 58 -2.58 26.27 6.41
C SER A 58 -2.47 26.35 4.88
N GLY A 59 -3.17 25.50 4.11
CA GLY A 59 -3.20 25.59 2.65
C GLY A 59 -1.99 24.98 1.92
N GLY A 60 -1.20 24.14 2.60
CA GLY A 60 -0.20 23.32 1.94
C GLY A 60 -0.87 22.25 1.08
N THR A 61 -0.38 22.03 -0.15
CA THR A 61 -0.86 20.92 -0.97
C THR A 61 -0.50 19.61 -0.28
N PRO A 62 -1.44 18.65 -0.13
CA PRO A 62 -1.12 17.32 0.39
C PRO A 62 0.06 16.74 -0.39
N ARG A 63 0.92 15.99 0.30
CA ARG A 63 2.07 15.32 -0.35
C ARG A 63 2.10 13.86 0.08
N THR A 64 2.46 13.01 -0.86
CA THR A 64 2.71 11.60 -0.61
C THR A 64 4.20 11.41 -0.43
N ARG A 65 4.57 10.62 0.56
CA ARG A 65 5.95 10.24 0.80
C ARG A 65 6.09 8.74 0.64
N LEU A 66 7.03 8.30 -0.18
CA LEU A 66 7.36 6.89 -0.28
C LEU A 66 7.98 6.45 1.05
N THR A 67 7.38 5.44 1.66
CA THR A 67 7.78 4.93 2.98
C THR A 67 8.36 3.53 2.92
N GLY A 68 8.00 2.77 1.89
CA GLY A 68 8.33 1.37 1.81
C GLY A 68 8.02 0.73 0.47
N TRP A 69 8.41 -0.53 0.33
CA TRP A 69 7.85 -1.44 -0.67
C TRP A 69 7.24 -2.63 0.04
N ARG A 70 6.04 -3.01 -0.40
CA ARG A 70 5.32 -4.18 0.08
C ARG A 70 5.34 -5.27 -0.96
N PHE A 71 5.61 -6.49 -0.52
CA PHE A 71 5.57 -7.71 -1.33
C PHE A 71 4.48 -8.62 -0.78
N LEU A 72 3.65 -9.20 -1.65
CA LEU A 72 2.77 -10.30 -1.25
C LEU A 72 3.61 -11.58 -1.22
N ILE A 73 3.59 -12.29 -0.09
CA ILE A 73 4.29 -13.56 0.05
C ILE A 73 3.34 -14.68 -0.32
N ARG A 74 3.72 -15.47 -1.32
CA ARG A 74 2.93 -16.60 -1.80
C ARG A 74 3.53 -17.93 -1.39
N SER A 75 2.63 -18.89 -1.20
CA SER A 75 2.90 -20.32 -1.19
C SER A 75 1.97 -20.94 -2.23
N GLY A 76 2.55 -21.39 -3.35
CA GLY A 76 1.80 -21.80 -4.54
C GLY A 76 0.84 -20.70 -5.01
N ASP A 77 -0.45 -21.03 -5.09
CA ASP A 77 -1.47 -20.12 -5.63
C ASP A 77 -2.09 -19.14 -4.63
N HIS A 78 -1.60 -19.13 -3.38
CA HIS A 78 -2.19 -18.35 -2.31
C HIS A 78 -1.19 -17.37 -1.69
N ALA A 79 -1.62 -16.12 -1.53
CA ALA A 79 -0.92 -15.16 -0.70
C ALA A 79 -1.15 -15.52 0.77
N VAL A 80 -0.06 -15.84 1.48
CA VAL A 80 -0.09 -16.29 2.88
C VAL A 80 0.28 -15.18 3.86
N ALA A 81 1.05 -14.19 3.40
CA ALA A 81 1.45 -13.03 4.19
C ALA A 81 1.86 -11.87 3.28
N ALA A 82 2.32 -10.78 3.88
CA ALA A 82 3.03 -9.71 3.18
C ALA A 82 4.33 -9.34 3.91
N ALA A 83 5.27 -8.78 3.17
CA ALA A 83 6.54 -8.29 3.69
C ALA A 83 6.71 -6.82 3.33
N ASP A 84 7.06 -6.01 4.32
CA ASP A 84 7.40 -4.61 4.10
C ASP A 84 8.90 -4.39 4.18
N THR A 85 9.38 -3.51 3.32
CA THR A 85 10.72 -2.93 3.37
C THR A 85 10.61 -1.44 3.61
N LYS A 86 11.67 -0.84 4.15
CA LYS A 86 11.75 0.61 4.39
C LYS A 86 13.08 1.16 3.89
N LEU A 87 13.08 2.42 3.52
CA LEU A 87 14.31 3.13 3.18
C LEU A 87 15.00 3.62 4.46
N THR A 88 16.29 3.33 4.58
CA THR A 88 17.18 3.78 5.66
C THR A 88 18.37 4.53 5.07
N ALA A 89 19.23 5.11 5.92
CA ALA A 89 20.46 5.77 5.47
C ALA A 89 21.37 4.82 4.67
N ASP A 90 21.38 3.52 5.01
CA ASP A 90 22.18 2.49 4.34
C ASP A 90 21.46 1.86 3.12
N GLY A 91 20.30 2.39 2.74
CA GLY A 91 19.47 1.89 1.65
C GLY A 91 18.24 1.10 2.12
N TRP A 92 17.69 0.27 1.21
CA TRP A 92 16.48 -0.50 1.48
C TRP A 92 16.76 -1.70 2.38
N THR A 93 15.99 -1.81 3.45
CA THR A 93 16.08 -2.93 4.41
C THR A 93 14.73 -3.57 4.66
N PHE A 94 14.75 -4.84 5.03
CA PHE A 94 13.58 -5.57 5.49
C PHE A 94 13.05 -4.92 6.77
N SER A 95 11.73 -4.74 6.84
CA SER A 95 11.08 -4.22 8.05
C SER A 95 10.46 -5.35 8.86
N HIS A 96 9.45 -6.04 8.30
CA HIS A 96 8.70 -7.08 8.99
C HIS A 96 7.83 -7.87 8.03
N PHE A 97 7.45 -9.08 8.44
CA PHE A 97 6.32 -9.80 7.88
C PHE A 97 5.05 -9.49 8.66
N PHE A 98 3.91 -9.48 8.00
CA PHE A 98 2.63 -9.36 8.66
C PHE A 98 1.54 -10.14 7.91
N GLU A 99 0.49 -10.47 8.65
CA GLU A 99 -0.74 -11.06 8.17
C GLU A 99 -1.92 -10.17 8.57
N GLY A 100 -3.06 -10.38 7.94
CA GLY A 100 -4.28 -9.68 8.28
C GLY A 100 -5.10 -9.25 7.07
N PRO A 101 -6.24 -8.58 7.31
CA PRO A 101 -7.22 -8.29 6.27
C PRO A 101 -6.63 -7.47 5.13
N TYR A 102 -5.68 -6.57 5.41
CA TYR A 102 -5.05 -5.76 4.37
C TYR A 102 -4.21 -6.55 3.36
N ALA A 103 -3.53 -7.63 3.76
CA ALA A 103 -2.77 -8.45 2.82
C ALA A 103 -3.71 -9.16 1.81
N THR A 104 -4.77 -9.80 2.34
CA THR A 104 -5.79 -10.48 1.52
C THR A 104 -6.60 -9.49 0.67
N ALA A 105 -6.97 -8.34 1.23
CA ALA A 105 -7.67 -7.27 0.53
C ALA A 105 -6.84 -6.70 -0.62
N THR A 106 -5.52 -6.52 -0.42
CA THR A 106 -4.60 -6.06 -1.47
C THR A 106 -4.59 -7.05 -2.63
N GLY A 107 -4.36 -8.34 -2.38
CA GLY A 107 -4.36 -9.36 -3.45
C GLY A 107 -5.69 -9.45 -4.20
N SER A 108 -6.81 -9.32 -3.48
CA SER A 108 -8.15 -9.34 -4.10
C SER A 108 -8.42 -8.08 -4.93
N ALA A 109 -7.97 -6.91 -4.48
CA ALA A 109 -8.11 -5.66 -5.21
C ALA A 109 -7.22 -5.63 -6.47
N LEU A 110 -5.99 -6.17 -6.40
CA LEU A 110 -5.13 -6.31 -7.58
C LEU A 110 -5.76 -7.21 -8.64
N ARG A 111 -6.28 -8.39 -8.28
CA ARG A 111 -6.98 -9.27 -9.22
C ARG A 111 -8.17 -8.59 -9.91
N ARG A 112 -8.93 -7.76 -9.17
CA ARG A 112 -10.02 -6.98 -9.76
C ARG A 112 -9.51 -5.90 -10.71
N ALA A 113 -8.40 -5.25 -10.36
CA ALA A 113 -7.79 -4.23 -11.20
C ALA A 113 -7.18 -4.82 -12.49
N GLU A 114 -6.61 -6.03 -12.45
CA GLU A 114 -6.13 -6.77 -13.65
C GLU A 114 -7.24 -7.09 -14.65
N ALA A 115 -8.50 -7.19 -14.18
CA ALA A 115 -9.67 -7.42 -15.01
C ALA A 115 -10.22 -6.12 -15.65
N MET A 116 -9.66 -4.95 -15.33
CA MET A 116 -10.08 -3.68 -15.92
C MET A 116 -9.42 -3.44 -17.28
N ASP A 117 -10.12 -2.72 -18.16
CA ASP A 117 -9.62 -2.40 -19.50
C ASP A 117 -8.64 -1.21 -19.55
N THR A 118 -8.42 -0.53 -18.44
CA THR A 118 -7.51 0.63 -18.40
C THR A 118 -6.18 0.21 -17.78
N PRO A 119 -5.04 0.51 -18.42
CA PRO A 119 -3.73 0.21 -17.85
C PRO A 119 -3.45 1.12 -16.65
N PHE A 120 -2.95 0.52 -15.56
CA PHE A 120 -2.58 1.24 -14.35
C PHE A 120 -1.27 0.69 -13.77
N GLN A 121 -0.52 1.58 -13.12
CA GLN A 121 0.56 1.20 -12.22
C GLN A 121 0.01 1.12 -10.79
N PRO A 122 -0.02 -0.06 -10.15
CA PRO A 122 -0.56 -0.21 -8.81
C PRO A 122 0.42 0.29 -7.75
N ARG A 123 -0.10 1.05 -6.78
CA ARG A 123 0.62 1.60 -5.63
C ARG A 123 -0.24 1.43 -4.38
N LEU A 124 0.37 1.48 -3.20
CA LEU A 124 -0.37 1.56 -1.94
C LEU A 124 -0.31 2.97 -1.39
N LEU A 125 -1.46 3.48 -0.94
CA LEU A 125 -1.61 4.75 -0.26
C LEU A 125 -2.14 4.51 1.15
N SER A 126 -1.26 4.66 2.14
CA SER A 126 -1.57 4.63 3.56
C SER A 126 -2.03 6.01 4.02
N VAL A 127 -3.13 6.06 4.76
CA VAL A 127 -3.64 7.27 5.41
C VAL A 127 -3.80 6.94 6.89
N PRO A 128 -2.70 7.03 7.67
CA PRO A 128 -2.66 6.61 9.06
C PRO A 128 -3.73 7.27 9.93
N GLU A 129 -4.01 8.56 9.70
CA GLU A 129 -4.98 9.35 10.45
C GLU A 129 -6.43 8.88 10.26
N LEU A 130 -6.71 8.13 9.19
CA LEU A 130 -8.00 7.45 8.97
C LEU A 130 -7.92 5.94 9.25
N TYR A 131 -6.78 5.43 9.72
CA TYR A 131 -6.48 4.01 9.85
C TYR A 131 -6.78 3.21 8.58
N MET A 132 -6.56 3.83 7.41
CA MET A 132 -7.01 3.33 6.12
C MET A 132 -5.82 3.03 5.22
N LEU A 133 -5.90 1.92 4.49
CA LEU A 133 -5.01 1.60 3.38
C LEU A 133 -5.81 1.55 2.08
N THR A 134 -5.25 2.09 1.01
CA THR A 134 -5.92 2.21 -0.29
C THR A 134 -5.02 1.67 -1.39
N LEU A 135 -5.57 0.89 -2.32
CA LEU A 135 -4.89 0.60 -3.58
C LEU A 135 -5.06 1.82 -4.49
N TRP A 136 -3.95 2.48 -4.81
CA TRP A 136 -3.88 3.60 -5.73
C TRP A 136 -3.49 3.07 -7.11
N LEU A 137 -4.41 3.17 -8.06
CA LEU A 137 -4.20 2.82 -9.47
C LEU A 137 -3.80 4.10 -10.22
N HIS A 138 -2.51 4.25 -10.47
CA HIS A 138 -1.95 5.42 -11.11
C HIS A 138 -1.97 5.27 -12.64
N GLY A 139 -2.54 6.25 -13.34
CA GLY A 139 -2.74 6.18 -14.79
C GLY A 139 -1.47 6.36 -15.62
N ASP A 140 -0.45 7.06 -15.10
CA ASP A 140 0.86 7.13 -15.75
C ASP A 140 1.68 5.89 -15.41
N THR A 141 1.64 4.90 -16.31
CA THR A 141 2.36 3.64 -16.14
C THR A 141 3.87 3.76 -16.25
N THR A 142 4.37 4.89 -16.76
CA THR A 142 5.80 5.17 -16.97
C THR A 142 6.43 5.97 -15.83
N ALA A 143 5.60 6.51 -14.93
CA ALA A 143 6.07 7.26 -13.77
C ALA A 143 6.96 6.41 -12.86
N ASP A 144 8.04 7.03 -12.36
CA ASP A 144 8.95 6.41 -11.41
C ASP A 144 8.26 6.20 -10.05
N ALA A 145 8.02 4.93 -9.71
CA ALA A 145 7.41 4.48 -8.46
C ALA A 145 8.32 4.63 -7.22
N SER A 146 9.59 5.02 -7.40
CA SER A 146 10.56 5.17 -6.32
C SER A 146 10.70 6.60 -5.80
N VAL A 147 9.97 7.56 -6.39
CA VAL A 147 10.06 8.99 -6.06
C VAL A 147 8.93 9.40 -5.11
N SER A 148 9.28 10.26 -4.13
CA SER A 148 8.32 10.92 -3.23
C SER A 148 7.82 12.24 -3.80
N GLY A 149 6.68 12.73 -3.32
CA GLY A 149 6.11 14.02 -3.72
C GLY A 149 5.13 13.94 -4.89
N THR A 150 4.87 12.74 -5.42
CA THR A 150 3.92 12.52 -6.53
C THR A 150 2.48 12.45 -6.03
N MET A 151 1.70 13.49 -6.26
CA MET A 151 0.28 13.47 -5.96
C MET A 151 -0.50 12.50 -6.86
N PRO A 152 -1.51 11.79 -6.32
CA PRO A 152 -2.51 11.12 -7.13
C PRO A 152 -3.13 12.12 -8.12
N ALA A 153 -3.09 11.79 -9.41
CA ALA A 153 -3.71 12.59 -10.44
C ALA A 153 -5.25 12.54 -10.29
N PRO A 154 -6.00 13.58 -10.67
CA PRO A 154 -7.46 13.58 -10.53
C PRO A 154 -8.17 12.40 -11.19
N THR A 155 -7.57 11.84 -12.25
CA THR A 155 -8.07 10.68 -13.01
C THR A 155 -7.62 9.33 -12.45
N ASP A 156 -6.68 9.31 -11.51
CA ASP A 156 -6.28 8.07 -10.84
C ASP A 156 -7.45 7.51 -10.04
N LEU A 157 -7.41 6.20 -9.81
CA LEU A 157 -8.40 5.52 -8.98
C LEU A 157 -7.82 5.17 -7.62
N LEU A 158 -8.62 5.40 -6.59
CA LEU A 158 -8.38 5.02 -5.21
C LEU A 158 -9.39 3.93 -4.84
N VAL A 159 -8.92 2.76 -4.45
CA VAL A 159 -9.74 1.63 -4.00
C VAL A 159 -9.44 1.39 -2.51
N PRO A 160 -10.26 1.91 -1.57
CA PRO A 160 -10.08 1.68 -0.15
C PRO A 160 -10.10 0.18 0.16
N LEU A 161 -9.12 -0.32 0.90
CA LEU A 161 -9.05 -1.72 1.29
C LEU A 161 -9.84 -1.95 2.59
N ALA A 162 -10.36 -3.16 2.76
CA ALA A 162 -11.00 -3.54 4.01
C ALA A 162 -9.94 -3.85 5.10
N PRO A 163 -10.16 -3.44 6.36
CA PRO A 163 -11.28 -2.60 6.82
C PRO A 163 -11.15 -1.13 6.37
N ALA A 164 -12.27 -0.52 5.97
CA ALA A 164 -12.34 0.90 5.63
C ALA A 164 -13.04 1.68 6.76
N PRO A 165 -12.71 2.97 6.97
CA PRO A 165 -13.36 3.79 7.99
C PRO A 165 -14.86 3.99 7.68
N PRO A 166 -15.71 4.17 8.70
CA PRO A 166 -17.17 4.27 8.51
C PRO A 166 -17.54 5.34 7.49
N GLY A 167 -18.38 5.05 6.50
CA GLY A 167 -18.77 6.00 5.44
C GLY A 167 -17.78 6.14 4.27
N ILE A 168 -16.71 5.33 4.24
CA ILE A 168 -15.92 5.07 3.04
C ILE A 168 -16.15 3.61 2.64
N ALA A 169 -16.58 3.37 1.40
CA ALA A 169 -16.90 2.02 0.93
C ALA A 169 -15.62 1.25 0.59
N ALA A 170 -15.35 0.17 1.33
CA ALA A 170 -14.25 -0.73 1.00
C ALA A 170 -14.47 -1.39 -0.38
N HIS A 171 -13.37 -1.63 -1.08
CA HIS A 171 -13.26 -2.31 -2.37
C HIS A 171 -13.97 -1.64 -3.56
N ARG A 172 -14.56 -0.46 -3.36
CA ARG A 172 -15.15 0.33 -4.44
C ARG A 172 -14.08 1.26 -5.03
N PRO A 173 -13.83 1.24 -6.34
CA PRO A 173 -13.00 2.24 -6.99
C PRO A 173 -13.67 3.61 -6.93
N HIS A 174 -12.89 4.62 -6.55
CA HIS A 174 -13.27 6.04 -6.55
C HIS A 174 -12.25 6.84 -7.35
N ARG A 175 -12.68 7.85 -8.09
CA ARG A 175 -11.72 8.81 -8.64
C ARG A 175 -11.09 9.61 -7.50
N VAL A 176 -9.83 9.99 -7.66
CA VAL A 176 -9.15 10.87 -6.69
C VAL A 176 -9.97 12.13 -6.43
N SER A 177 -10.52 12.75 -7.48
CA SER A 177 -11.36 13.95 -7.38
C SER A 177 -12.62 13.78 -6.52
N GLU A 178 -13.10 12.54 -6.34
CA GLU A 178 -14.30 12.23 -5.56
C GLU A 178 -13.95 11.86 -4.11
N LEU A 179 -12.90 11.06 -3.91
CA LEU A 179 -12.55 10.54 -2.59
C LEU A 179 -11.67 11.49 -1.77
N LEU A 180 -10.73 12.18 -2.42
CA LEU A 180 -9.78 13.06 -1.72
C LEU A 180 -10.49 14.16 -0.91
N PRO A 181 -11.54 14.85 -1.41
CA PRO A 181 -12.29 15.81 -0.60
C PRO A 181 -12.94 15.20 0.65
N VAL A 182 -13.43 13.96 0.56
CA VAL A 182 -14.04 13.24 1.70
C VAL A 182 -12.97 12.94 2.76
N MET A 183 -11.78 12.53 2.34
CA MET A 183 -10.64 12.30 3.23
C MET A 183 -10.19 13.61 3.87
N THR A 184 -10.04 14.68 3.09
CA THR A 184 -9.71 16.03 3.58
C THR A 184 -10.66 16.52 4.65
N MET A 185 -11.97 16.41 4.41
CA MET A 185 -13.00 16.82 5.37
C MET A 185 -12.88 16.06 6.70
N ARG A 186 -12.55 14.77 6.66
CA ARG A 186 -12.41 13.95 7.88
C ARG A 186 -11.13 14.21 8.65
N LEU A 187 -10.09 14.62 7.93
CA LEU A 187 -8.78 14.95 8.50
C LEU A 187 -8.69 16.39 8.98
N SER A 188 -9.63 17.25 8.56
CA SER A 188 -9.72 18.62 9.04
C SER A 188 -10.09 18.63 10.53
N PRO A 189 -9.32 19.33 11.38
CA PRO A 189 -9.68 19.45 12.80
C PRO A 189 -11.03 20.15 12.93
N LYS A 190 -11.99 19.51 13.61
CA LYS A 190 -13.19 20.20 14.07
C LYS A 190 -12.75 21.22 15.12
N LEU A 191 -12.74 22.50 14.78
CA LEU A 191 -12.63 23.55 15.78
C LEU A 191 -13.86 23.42 16.69
N LEU A 192 -13.69 22.81 17.86
CA LEU A 192 -14.62 22.95 18.97
C LEU A 192 -14.62 24.45 19.30
N GLY A 193 -15.69 25.15 18.91
CA GLY A 193 -15.86 26.54 19.31
C GLY A 193 -15.80 26.61 20.83
N SER A 194 -14.89 27.43 21.37
CA SER A 194 -14.94 27.80 22.77
C SER A 194 -16.32 28.42 23.05
N PRO A 195 -17.07 27.95 24.05
CA PRO A 195 -18.24 28.69 24.49
C PRO A 195 -17.80 30.06 25.00
N ALA A 196 -18.58 31.07 24.61
CA ALA A 196 -18.39 32.48 24.96
C ALA A 196 -18.54 32.75 26.46
#